data_AF-A0A024GF02-F1
#
_entry.id   AF-A0A024GF02-F1
#
_cell.length_a   1.000
_cell.length_b   1.000
_cell.length_c   1.000
_cell.angle_alpha   90.00
_cell.angle_beta   90.00
_cell.angle_gamma   90.00
#
_symmetry.space_group_name_H-M   'P 1'
#
loop_
_entity.id
_entity.type
_entity.pdbx_description
1 polymer ?
#
loop_
_entity_poly.entity_id
_entity_poly.type
_entity_poly.pdbx_seq_one_letter_code
_entity_poly.pdbx_strand_id
1 'polypeptide(L)'
;MCLCTHKEPAKNRIPLLFCNWYRQKTCCLPAFDDDIQSKFSSFINAGATCSKYSNKAKHYLAIVFCMGCNPDQATFLGPAVNTDFYNATSTLKVCASIADRVAPSQFDDCGLVLSTDRDNICAPNSPIIASYTFPDCKDSEYICQDTMKNWYCSPTNCLQDTPMGFADRPCNRKQKTCDGVVKMMNDNRAAKPPNFEEYPVEIIDKEACMQQHRDISRCNCLWDVSKASTVWGFTVWHYVVICIVHALVDI
;
A
#
# COMPACT_ATOMS: atom_id res chain seq x y z
N MET A 1 -15.85 3.01 11.82
CA MET A 1 -15.68 1.60 12.19
C MET A 1 -14.52 0.93 11.46
N CYS A 2 -13.70 0.20 12.20
CA CYS A 2 -12.55 -0.56 11.71
C CYS A 2 -12.96 -1.91 11.12
N LEU A 3 -12.30 -2.35 10.04
CA LEU A 3 -12.64 -3.57 9.31
C LEU A 3 -12.32 -4.84 10.11
N CYS A 4 -11.10 -4.95 10.65
CA CYS A 4 -10.65 -6.16 11.34
C CYS A 4 -11.28 -6.36 12.72
N THR A 5 -11.60 -5.28 13.43
CA THR A 5 -12.06 -5.34 14.82
C THR A 5 -13.54 -5.05 14.99
N HIS A 6 -14.21 -4.52 13.96
CA HIS A 6 -15.58 -3.99 14.02
C HIS A 6 -15.81 -2.99 15.16
N LYS A 7 -14.75 -2.31 15.60
CA LYS A 7 -14.78 -1.30 16.66
C LYS A 7 -14.45 0.07 16.09
N GLU A 8 -14.76 1.11 16.84
CA GLU A 8 -14.25 2.44 16.51
C GLU A 8 -12.74 2.53 16.78
N PRO A 9 -11.98 3.28 15.95
CA PRO A 9 -10.55 3.41 16.16
C PRO A 9 -10.29 4.06 17.51
N ALA A 10 -9.43 3.43 18.31
CA ALA A 10 -9.15 3.84 19.68
C ALA A 10 -7.66 3.75 19.97
N LYS A 11 -7.23 4.37 21.08
CA LYS A 11 -5.87 4.24 21.57
C LYS A 11 -5.70 2.88 22.26
N ASN A 12 -4.68 2.13 21.87
CA ASN A 12 -4.33 0.89 22.57
C ASN A 12 -3.70 1.18 23.94
N ARG A 13 -3.98 0.31 24.92
CA ARG A 13 -3.32 0.35 26.24
C ARG A 13 -1.84 0.00 26.15
N ILE A 14 -1.53 -1.03 25.35
CA ILE A 14 -0.16 -1.41 24.99
C ILE A 14 0.14 -0.72 23.64
N PRO A 15 1.24 0.02 23.51
CA PRO A 15 1.56 0.74 22.27
C PRO A 15 1.86 -0.23 21.13
N LEU A 16 1.55 0.21 19.90
CA LEU A 16 2.03 -0.44 18.68
C LEU A 16 3.52 -0.15 18.52
N LEU A 17 4.31 -1.16 18.17
CA LEU A 17 5.75 -1.05 17.97
C LEU A 17 6.08 -0.79 16.51
N PHE A 18 5.49 -1.55 15.59
CA PHE A 18 5.79 -1.48 14.16
C PHE A 18 4.98 -0.37 13.47
N CYS A 19 3.66 -0.41 13.57
CA CYS A 19 2.71 0.58 13.03
C CYS A 19 2.50 1.77 13.97
N ASN A 20 3.57 2.23 14.61
CA ASN A 20 3.53 3.21 15.70
C ASN A 20 3.05 4.62 15.29
N TRP A 21 2.96 4.93 13.99
CA TRP A 21 2.35 6.16 13.47
C TRP A 21 0.90 6.31 13.94
N TYR A 22 0.20 5.21 14.18
CA TYR A 22 -1.21 5.19 14.61
C TYR A 22 -1.37 5.08 16.14
N ARG A 23 -0.31 5.33 16.93
CA ARG A 23 -0.32 5.14 18.41
C ARG A 23 -1.40 5.91 19.18
N GLN A 24 -1.93 7.01 18.64
CA GLN A 24 -2.97 7.81 19.32
C GLN A 24 -4.39 7.34 18.97
N LYS A 25 -4.58 6.80 17.77
CA LYS A 25 -5.87 6.35 17.26
C LYS A 25 -5.61 5.31 16.17
N THR A 26 -5.94 4.06 16.44
CA THR A 26 -5.64 2.93 15.55
C THR A 26 -6.83 1.98 15.46
N CYS A 27 -6.87 1.25 14.36
CA CYS A 27 -7.82 0.18 14.14
C CYS A 27 -7.32 -1.23 14.49
N CYS A 28 -6.02 -1.39 14.70
CA CYS A 28 -5.40 -2.68 14.96
C CYS A 28 -5.01 -2.82 16.44
N LEU A 29 -5.04 -4.05 16.93
CA LEU A 29 -4.56 -4.44 18.25
C LEU A 29 -3.05 -4.74 18.19
N PRO A 30 -2.33 -4.70 19.32
CA PRO A 30 -0.91 -5.05 19.37
C PRO A 30 -0.58 -6.43 18.78
N ALA A 31 -1.47 -7.42 18.92
CA ALA A 31 -1.29 -8.73 18.32
C ALA A 31 -1.29 -8.69 16.78
N PHE A 32 -2.09 -7.82 16.17
CA PHE A 32 -2.07 -7.63 14.71
C PHE A 32 -0.83 -6.87 14.25
N ASP A 33 -0.35 -5.92 15.05
CA ASP A 33 0.90 -5.19 14.78
C ASP A 33 2.10 -6.14 14.76
N ASP A 34 2.15 -7.10 15.69
CA ASP A 34 3.17 -8.15 15.74
C ASP A 34 3.10 -9.09 14.52
N ASP A 35 1.89 -9.53 14.13
CA ASP A 35 1.68 -10.33 12.91
C ASP A 35 2.13 -9.58 11.64
N ILE A 36 1.72 -8.30 11.51
CA ILE A 36 2.12 -7.45 10.39
C ILE A 36 3.65 -7.29 10.36
N GLN A 37 4.29 -7.06 11.51
CA GLN A 37 5.74 -6.94 11.61
C GLN A 37 6.44 -8.24 11.20
N SER A 38 5.94 -9.39 11.66
CA SER A 38 6.47 -10.71 11.32
C SER A 38 6.41 -10.96 9.81
N LYS A 39 5.25 -10.70 9.19
CA LYS A 39 5.03 -10.83 7.75
C LYS A 39 5.90 -9.87 6.93
N PHE A 40 5.97 -8.60 7.35
CA PHE A 40 6.85 -7.62 6.73
C PHE A 40 8.32 -8.05 6.80
N SER A 41 8.78 -8.45 7.98
CA SER A 41 10.17 -8.85 8.21
C SER A 41 10.52 -10.08 7.38
N SER A 42 9.63 -11.07 7.32
CA SER A 42 9.81 -12.28 6.51
C SER A 42 9.96 -11.95 5.02
N PHE A 43 9.21 -10.96 4.52
CA PHE A 43 9.27 -10.53 3.13
C PHE A 43 10.57 -9.77 2.77
N ILE A 44 11.07 -8.92 3.67
CA ILE A 44 12.29 -8.11 3.43
C ILE A 44 13.60 -8.80 3.84
N ASN A 45 13.54 -10.05 4.31
CA ASN A 45 14.71 -10.74 4.88
C ASN A 45 15.70 -11.31 3.83
N ALA A 46 15.55 -10.97 2.55
CA ALA A 46 16.47 -11.43 1.53
C ALA A 46 17.82 -10.73 1.74
N GLY A 47 18.83 -11.49 2.17
CA GLY A 47 20.18 -10.98 2.33
C GLY A 47 20.37 -9.99 3.50
N ALA A 48 21.59 -9.99 4.04
CA ALA A 48 21.94 -9.11 5.16
C ALA A 48 21.81 -7.61 4.83
N THR A 49 21.92 -7.23 3.56
CA THR A 49 21.78 -5.84 3.08
C THR A 49 20.34 -5.35 3.20
N CYS A 50 19.36 -6.18 2.80
CA CYS A 50 17.96 -5.80 2.85
C CYS A 50 17.39 -5.88 4.28
N SER A 51 17.94 -6.71 5.16
CA SER A 51 17.56 -6.64 6.58
C SER A 51 18.21 -5.47 7.33
N LYS A 52 19.46 -5.08 7.00
CA LYS A 52 20.22 -4.08 7.77
C LYS A 52 20.03 -2.62 7.33
N TYR A 53 19.89 -2.34 6.02
CA TYR A 53 19.84 -0.96 5.55
C TYR A 53 18.41 -0.42 5.52
N SER A 54 18.13 0.63 6.28
CA SER A 54 16.91 1.41 6.11
C SER A 54 16.96 2.12 4.75
N ASN A 55 16.14 1.68 3.80
CA ASN A 55 15.90 2.41 2.55
C ASN A 55 14.50 3.02 2.59
N LYS A 56 14.28 4.10 1.82
CA LYS A 56 12.97 4.77 1.79
C LYS A 56 11.86 3.82 1.34
N ALA A 57 12.14 2.89 0.43
CA ALA A 57 11.17 1.92 -0.06
C ALA A 57 10.59 1.02 1.04
N LYS A 58 11.43 0.54 1.98
CA LYS A 58 10.98 -0.24 3.15
C LYS A 58 10.05 0.56 4.05
N HIS A 59 10.32 1.85 4.22
CA HIS A 59 9.43 2.72 4.99
C HIS A 59 8.05 2.83 4.33
N TYR A 60 7.99 3.05 3.01
CA TYR A 60 6.72 3.09 2.28
C TYR A 60 6.01 1.73 2.25
N LEU A 61 6.77 0.64 2.15
CA LEU A 61 6.24 -0.71 2.23
C LEU A 61 5.65 -0.99 3.61
N ALA A 62 6.30 -0.54 4.68
CA ALA A 62 5.77 -0.64 6.04
C ALA A 62 4.46 0.15 6.19
N ILE A 63 4.34 1.34 5.57
CA ILE A 63 3.07 2.10 5.55
C ILE A 63 1.95 1.28 4.88
N VAL A 64 2.25 0.61 3.76
CA VAL A 64 1.30 -0.28 3.06
C VAL A 64 0.90 -1.46 3.95
N PHE A 65 1.85 -2.16 4.56
CA PHE A 65 1.57 -3.26 5.49
C PHE A 65 0.73 -2.83 6.70
N CYS A 66 0.98 -1.62 7.22
CA CYS A 66 0.26 -1.04 8.35
C CYS A 66 -1.11 -0.44 7.99
N MET A 67 -1.61 -0.64 6.77
CA MET A 67 -2.89 -0.07 6.33
C MET A 67 -4.06 -0.50 7.22
N GLY A 68 -4.05 -1.73 7.76
CA GLY A 68 -5.10 -2.24 8.66
C GLY A 68 -5.15 -1.54 10.03
N CYS A 69 -4.05 -0.89 10.41
CA CYS A 69 -3.96 -0.08 11.63
C CYS A 69 -4.46 1.35 11.42
N ASN A 70 -4.59 1.81 10.17
CA ASN A 70 -4.99 3.18 9.90
C ASN A 70 -6.44 3.42 10.38
N PRO A 71 -6.71 4.47 11.18
CA PRO A 71 -8.05 4.78 11.65
C PRO A 71 -9.05 5.09 10.53
N ASP A 72 -8.55 5.54 9.38
CA ASP A 72 -9.35 5.90 8.21
C ASP A 72 -9.40 4.76 7.18
N GLN A 73 -8.97 3.54 7.54
CA GLN A 73 -8.84 2.41 6.60
C GLN A 73 -10.10 2.12 5.78
N ALA A 74 -11.29 2.33 6.35
CA ALA A 74 -12.56 2.09 5.68
C ALA A 74 -12.76 3.02 4.47
N THR A 75 -12.14 4.20 4.49
CA THR A 75 -12.22 5.17 3.39
C THR A 75 -11.33 4.82 2.19
N PHE A 76 -10.47 3.82 2.33
CA PHE A 76 -9.62 3.33 1.25
C PHE A 76 -10.22 2.12 0.55
N LEU A 77 -11.37 1.62 1.02
CA LEU A 77 -12.16 0.60 0.34
C LEU A 77 -13.35 1.23 -0.35
N GLY A 78 -13.67 0.73 -1.53
CA GLY A 78 -14.88 1.10 -2.24
C GLY A 78 -14.86 0.66 -3.69
N PRO A 79 -15.87 1.02 -4.49
CA PRO A 79 -15.92 0.66 -5.91
C PRO A 79 -14.69 1.14 -6.67
N ALA A 80 -14.30 0.36 -7.69
CA ALA A 80 -13.18 0.68 -8.56
C ALA A 80 -13.34 2.06 -9.21
N VAL A 81 -12.24 2.81 -9.30
CA VAL A 81 -12.19 4.02 -10.13
C VAL A 81 -12.11 3.61 -11.59
N ASN A 82 -11.18 2.71 -11.92
CA ASN A 82 -11.02 2.11 -13.23
C ASN A 82 -11.88 0.84 -13.36
N THR A 83 -13.17 1.03 -13.66
CA THR A 83 -14.13 -0.07 -13.87
C THR A 83 -13.88 -0.88 -15.15
N ASP A 84 -13.03 -0.38 -16.04
CA ASP A 84 -12.66 -1.12 -17.26
C ASP A 84 -11.60 -2.17 -16.96
N PHE A 85 -10.67 -1.89 -16.03
CA PHE A 85 -9.57 -2.79 -15.66
C PHE A 85 -9.89 -3.67 -14.45
N TYR A 86 -10.71 -3.20 -13.50
CA TYR A 86 -11.11 -3.98 -12.32
C TYR A 86 -12.58 -4.42 -12.44
N ASN A 87 -12.86 -5.70 -12.17
CA ASN A 87 -14.22 -6.25 -12.14
C ASN A 87 -14.74 -6.52 -10.72
N ALA A 88 -13.91 -6.29 -9.69
CA ALA A 88 -14.31 -6.44 -8.30
C ALA A 88 -15.33 -5.37 -7.88
N THR A 89 -16.24 -5.76 -6.97
CA THR A 89 -17.21 -4.83 -6.37
C THR A 89 -16.56 -3.78 -5.48
N SER A 90 -15.41 -4.11 -4.90
CA SER A 90 -14.61 -3.23 -4.05
C SER A 90 -13.12 -3.43 -4.32
N THR A 91 -12.37 -2.34 -4.33
CA THR A 91 -10.91 -2.27 -4.50
C THR A 91 -10.28 -1.60 -3.28
N LEU A 92 -9.03 -1.98 -2.99
CA LEU A 92 -8.19 -1.33 -2.00
C LEU A 92 -7.38 -0.22 -2.67
N LYS A 93 -7.58 1.02 -2.25
CA LYS A 93 -7.01 2.20 -2.91
C LYS A 93 -5.70 2.61 -2.26
N VAL A 94 -4.62 2.54 -3.03
CA VAL A 94 -3.29 3.02 -2.62
C VAL A 94 -2.88 4.18 -3.52
N CYS A 95 -2.45 5.31 -2.95
CA CYS A 95 -2.09 6.44 -3.79
C CYS A 95 -0.80 6.15 -4.58
N ALA A 96 -0.73 6.62 -5.83
CA ALA A 96 0.45 6.50 -6.68
C ALA A 96 1.73 7.05 -6.01
N SER A 97 1.60 8.10 -5.19
CA SER A 97 2.70 8.69 -4.43
C SER A 97 3.37 7.75 -3.41
N ILE A 98 2.65 6.71 -2.96
CA ILE A 98 3.17 5.61 -2.14
C ILE A 98 3.62 4.46 -3.04
N ALA A 99 2.78 4.06 -3.99
CA ALA A 99 3.04 2.93 -4.87
C ALA A 99 4.36 3.09 -5.64
N ASP A 100 4.59 4.25 -6.24
CA ASP A 100 5.82 4.53 -7.01
C ASP A 100 7.09 4.42 -6.13
N ARG A 101 6.98 4.59 -4.80
CA ARG A 101 8.10 4.49 -3.85
C ARG A 101 8.34 3.08 -3.31
N VAL A 102 7.40 2.16 -3.52
CA VAL A 102 7.54 0.74 -3.21
C VAL A 102 7.69 -0.10 -4.47
N ALA A 103 7.96 0.54 -5.61
CA ALA A 103 8.09 -0.14 -6.89
C ALA A 103 9.14 -1.27 -6.81
N PRO A 104 8.94 -2.39 -7.52
CA PRO A 104 9.82 -3.56 -7.43
C PRO A 104 11.31 -3.22 -7.62
N SER A 105 11.64 -2.35 -8.57
CA SER A 105 13.02 -1.92 -8.84
C SER A 105 13.75 -1.30 -7.66
N GLN A 106 13.03 -0.79 -6.65
CA GLN A 106 13.63 -0.26 -5.42
C GLN A 106 14.24 -1.35 -4.51
N PHE A 107 14.00 -2.62 -4.85
CA PHE A 107 14.46 -3.78 -4.09
C PHE A 107 15.38 -4.71 -4.89
N ASP A 108 15.72 -4.40 -6.14
CA ASP A 108 16.53 -5.29 -6.98
C ASP A 108 17.93 -5.56 -6.40
N ASP A 109 18.58 -4.52 -5.85
CA ASP A 109 19.94 -4.62 -5.30
C ASP A 109 20.00 -5.34 -3.94
N CYS A 110 18.87 -5.41 -3.22
CA CYS A 110 18.83 -6.07 -1.91
C CYS A 110 18.02 -7.37 -1.90
N GLY A 111 17.23 -7.62 -2.94
CA GLY A 111 16.35 -8.77 -3.09
C GLY A 111 15.13 -8.70 -2.16
N LEU A 112 14.12 -9.51 -2.45
CA LEU A 112 13.01 -9.81 -1.53
C LEU A 112 12.90 -11.31 -1.36
N VAL A 113 12.19 -11.78 -0.33
CA VAL A 113 11.87 -13.19 -0.17
C VAL A 113 10.40 -13.39 -0.48
N LEU A 114 10.08 -14.22 -1.47
CA LEU A 114 8.71 -14.71 -1.64
C LEU A 114 8.54 -16.04 -0.93
N SER A 115 7.60 -16.06 0.01
CA SER A 115 7.08 -17.30 0.57
C SER A 115 6.04 -17.89 -0.39
N THR A 116 5.95 -19.21 -0.50
CA THR A 116 4.82 -19.82 -1.20
C THR A 116 3.49 -19.58 -0.48
N ASP A 117 3.54 -19.42 0.84
CA ASP A 117 2.40 -19.12 1.70
C ASP A 117 2.85 -18.29 2.91
N ARG A 118 2.41 -17.02 2.94
CA ARG A 118 2.81 -16.06 3.97
C ARG A 118 2.25 -16.38 5.37
N ASP A 119 1.21 -17.20 5.47
CA ASP A 119 0.64 -17.60 6.76
C ASP A 119 1.29 -18.89 7.31
N ASN A 120 2.15 -19.54 6.53
CA ASN A 120 2.85 -20.75 6.93
C ASN A 120 4.35 -20.48 7.11
N ILE A 121 4.80 -20.44 8.37
CA ILE A 121 6.21 -20.22 8.72
C ILE A 121 7.16 -21.29 8.15
N CYS A 122 6.65 -22.49 7.86
CA CYS A 122 7.40 -23.59 7.26
C CYS A 122 7.35 -23.59 5.73
N ALA A 123 6.65 -22.65 5.11
CA ALA A 123 6.57 -22.54 3.66
C ALA A 123 7.94 -22.24 3.06
N PRO A 124 8.29 -22.87 1.92
CA PRO A 124 9.49 -22.52 1.18
C PRO A 124 9.56 -21.03 0.88
N ASN A 125 10.74 -20.46 1.14
CA ASN A 125 11.06 -19.06 0.94
C ASN A 125 12.11 -18.96 -0.16
N SER A 126 11.83 -18.20 -1.22
CA SER A 126 12.74 -18.03 -2.34
C SER A 126 13.19 -16.57 -2.45
N PRO A 127 14.50 -16.28 -2.46
CA PRO A 127 14.97 -14.95 -2.78
C PRO A 127 14.63 -14.60 -4.23
N ILE A 128 14.24 -13.36 -4.46
CA ILE A 128 13.82 -12.86 -5.77
C ILE A 128 14.49 -11.53 -6.12
N ILE A 129 14.65 -11.28 -7.41
CA ILE A 129 14.88 -9.95 -7.98
C ILE A 129 13.49 -9.38 -8.30
N ALA A 130 13.09 -8.35 -7.57
CA ALA A 130 11.70 -7.91 -7.54
C ALA A 130 11.21 -7.43 -8.91
N SER A 131 12.00 -6.66 -9.67
CA SER A 131 11.62 -6.22 -11.02
C SER A 131 11.53 -7.34 -12.04
N TYR A 132 12.25 -8.46 -11.84
CA TYR A 132 12.12 -9.64 -12.69
C TYR A 132 10.87 -10.45 -12.35
N THR A 133 10.56 -10.58 -11.06
CA THR A 133 9.36 -11.30 -10.59
C THR A 133 8.08 -10.52 -10.84
N PHE A 134 8.14 -9.19 -10.79
CA PHE A 134 7.02 -8.29 -11.01
C PHE A 134 7.36 -7.28 -12.12
N PRO A 135 7.45 -7.73 -13.38
CA PRO A 135 7.91 -6.87 -14.47
C PRO A 135 6.84 -5.83 -14.83
N ASP A 136 7.27 -4.65 -15.30
CA ASP A 136 6.38 -3.69 -15.95
C ASP A 136 5.85 -4.28 -17.26
N CYS A 137 4.60 -3.96 -17.60
CA CYS A 137 4.05 -4.24 -18.93
C CYS A 137 4.11 -3.00 -19.84
N LYS A 138 4.04 -3.26 -21.14
CA LYS A 138 3.81 -2.21 -22.14
C LYS A 138 2.32 -1.86 -22.14
N ASP A 139 2.01 -0.64 -22.58
CA ASP A 139 0.62 -0.28 -22.84
C ASP A 139 0.00 -1.28 -23.82
N SER A 140 -1.27 -1.61 -23.59
CA SER A 140 -2.03 -2.60 -24.38
C SER A 140 -1.69 -4.08 -24.16
N GLU A 141 -0.73 -4.41 -23.29
CA GLU A 141 -0.53 -5.78 -22.82
C GLU A 141 -1.50 -6.11 -21.67
N TYR A 142 -1.74 -7.39 -21.45
CA TYR A 142 -2.57 -7.93 -20.39
C TYR A 142 -1.71 -8.34 -19.19
N ILE A 143 -2.21 -8.10 -17.97
CA ILE A 143 -1.57 -8.56 -16.74
C ILE A 143 -2.15 -9.91 -16.35
N CYS A 144 -1.32 -10.95 -16.43
CA CYS A 144 -1.71 -12.31 -16.15
C CYS A 144 -0.95 -12.89 -14.96
N GLN A 145 -1.56 -13.89 -14.32
CA GLN A 145 -0.95 -14.68 -13.26
C GLN A 145 -1.20 -16.17 -13.53
N ASP A 146 -0.14 -16.94 -13.67
CA ASP A 146 -0.24 -18.38 -13.93
C ASP A 146 -0.71 -19.18 -12.69
N THR A 147 -0.93 -20.48 -12.88
CA THR A 147 -1.33 -21.40 -11.80
C THR A 147 -0.29 -21.53 -10.69
N MET A 148 0.98 -21.25 -10.97
CA MET A 148 2.09 -21.20 -10.02
C MET A 148 2.23 -19.82 -9.35
N LYS A 149 1.29 -18.90 -9.61
CA LYS A 149 1.26 -17.52 -9.12
C LYS A 149 2.39 -16.64 -9.66
N ASN A 150 3.02 -16.99 -10.78
CA ASN A 150 3.98 -16.11 -11.43
C ASN A 150 3.25 -15.05 -12.25
N TRP A 151 3.71 -13.82 -12.14
CA TRP A 151 3.13 -12.69 -12.88
C TRP A 151 3.87 -12.48 -14.20
N TYR A 152 3.11 -12.25 -15.27
CA TYR A 152 3.67 -12.00 -16.59
C TYR A 152 2.83 -11.00 -17.39
N CYS A 153 3.39 -10.50 -18.49
CA CYS A 153 2.68 -9.65 -19.45
C CYS A 153 2.38 -10.48 -20.69
N SER A 154 1.18 -10.36 -21.22
CA SER A 154 0.75 -11.06 -22.42
C SER A 154 0.30 -10.07 -23.50
N PRO A 155 0.66 -10.24 -24.78
CA PRO A 155 0.12 -9.43 -25.87
C PRO A 155 -1.34 -9.81 -26.20
N THR A 156 -1.84 -10.91 -25.65
CA THR A 156 -3.22 -11.40 -25.82
C THR A 156 -3.89 -11.57 -24.46
N ASN A 157 -5.20 -11.77 -24.48
CA ASN A 157 -6.00 -11.97 -23.28
C ASN A 157 -5.50 -13.11 -22.38
N CYS A 158 -5.65 -12.98 -21.06
CA CYS A 158 -5.17 -13.93 -20.07
C CYS A 158 -6.09 -15.14 -19.93
N LEU A 159 -7.38 -14.99 -20.25
CA LEU A 159 -8.39 -16.03 -20.06
C LEU A 159 -8.39 -16.54 -18.61
N GLN A 160 -7.98 -17.79 -18.40
CA GLN A 160 -7.94 -18.44 -17.09
C GLN A 160 -6.86 -17.87 -16.16
N ASP A 161 -5.84 -17.21 -16.73
CA ASP A 161 -4.76 -16.58 -15.97
C ASP A 161 -5.11 -15.12 -15.58
N THR A 162 -6.35 -14.69 -15.76
CA THR A 162 -6.80 -13.37 -15.32
C THR A 162 -6.81 -13.33 -13.78
N PRO A 163 -6.05 -12.43 -13.14
CA PRO A 163 -6.01 -12.33 -11.69
C PRO A 163 -7.39 -12.02 -11.08
N MET A 164 -7.62 -12.50 -9.86
CA MET A 164 -8.87 -12.24 -9.16
C MET A 164 -9.11 -10.73 -8.98
N GLY A 165 -10.30 -10.26 -9.34
CA GLY A 165 -10.69 -8.86 -9.26
C GLY A 165 -10.27 -8.00 -10.46
N PHE A 166 -9.54 -8.58 -11.42
CA PHE A 166 -9.13 -7.93 -12.66
C PHE A 166 -10.10 -8.33 -13.77
N ALA A 167 -10.39 -7.39 -14.67
CA ALA A 167 -11.00 -7.69 -15.95
C ALA A 167 -9.92 -8.19 -16.92
N ASP A 168 -10.27 -9.12 -17.82
CA ASP A 168 -9.37 -9.59 -18.88
C ASP A 168 -9.25 -8.51 -19.97
N ARG A 169 -8.51 -7.45 -19.64
CA ARG A 169 -8.40 -6.20 -20.40
C ARG A 169 -6.94 -5.71 -20.42
N PRO A 170 -6.54 -5.02 -21.51
CA PRO A 170 -5.22 -4.43 -21.60
C PRO A 170 -5.00 -3.38 -20.51
N CYS A 171 -3.78 -3.31 -19.99
CA CYS A 171 -3.35 -2.28 -19.06
C CYS A 171 -3.03 -0.96 -19.78
N ASN A 172 -2.98 0.13 -19.00
CA ASN A 172 -2.64 1.48 -19.43
C ASN A 172 -1.80 2.19 -18.36
N ARG A 173 -0.59 2.63 -18.71
CA ARG A 173 0.35 3.34 -17.83
C ARG A 173 -0.20 4.66 -17.32
N LYS A 174 -0.98 5.40 -18.12
CA LYS A 174 -1.63 6.64 -17.67
C LYS A 174 -2.65 6.38 -16.54
N GLN A 175 -3.20 5.17 -16.50
CA GLN A 175 -4.14 4.73 -15.46
C GLN A 175 -3.44 3.94 -14.35
N LYS A 176 -2.10 3.89 -14.33
CA LYS A 176 -1.30 3.16 -13.33
C LYS A 176 -1.63 1.66 -13.24
N THR A 177 -2.07 1.04 -14.35
CA THR A 177 -2.42 -0.39 -14.35
C THR A 177 -1.35 -1.29 -14.97
N CYS A 178 -0.30 -0.75 -15.61
CA CYS A 178 0.77 -1.56 -16.23
C CYS A 178 2.03 -1.75 -15.37
N ASP A 179 2.18 -0.97 -14.30
CA ASP A 179 3.43 -0.91 -13.56
C ASP A 179 3.60 -2.18 -12.71
N GLY A 180 4.83 -2.67 -12.56
CA GLY A 180 5.15 -3.89 -11.80
C GLY A 180 4.71 -3.82 -10.34
N VAL A 181 4.59 -2.61 -9.79
CA VAL A 181 4.01 -2.39 -8.47
C VAL A 181 2.56 -2.85 -8.36
N VAL A 182 1.76 -2.80 -9.44
CA VAL A 182 0.39 -3.34 -9.48
C VAL A 182 0.42 -4.83 -9.17
N LYS A 183 1.32 -5.57 -9.80
CA LYS A 183 1.50 -7.02 -9.60
C LYS A 183 1.99 -7.31 -8.18
N MET A 184 3.02 -6.60 -7.73
CA MET A 184 3.60 -6.76 -6.40
C MET A 184 2.59 -6.46 -5.27
N MET A 185 1.72 -5.46 -5.45
CA MET A 185 0.65 -5.13 -4.49
C MET A 185 -0.58 -6.03 -4.59
N ASN A 186 -0.76 -6.76 -5.68
CA ASN A 186 -1.86 -7.70 -5.85
C ASN A 186 -1.45 -9.16 -5.59
N ASP A 187 -0.18 -9.43 -5.30
CA ASP A 187 0.29 -10.75 -4.87
C ASP A 187 0.18 -10.89 -3.34
N ASN A 188 -0.63 -11.84 -2.89
CA ASN A 188 -0.84 -12.13 -1.46
C ASN A 188 0.45 -12.60 -0.75
N ARG A 189 1.45 -13.08 -1.48
CA ARG A 189 2.76 -13.49 -0.94
C ARG A 189 3.73 -12.31 -0.79
N ALA A 190 3.38 -11.14 -1.34
CA ALA A 190 4.28 -10.00 -1.49
C ALA A 190 3.79 -8.75 -0.72
N ALA A 191 3.66 -7.61 -1.42
CA ALA A 191 3.42 -6.31 -0.81
C ALA A 191 1.95 -6.05 -0.46
N LYS A 192 1.03 -6.97 -0.80
CA LYS A 192 -0.38 -6.81 -0.48
C LYS A 192 -0.59 -6.79 1.04
N PRO A 193 -1.30 -5.79 1.60
CA PRO A 193 -1.57 -5.72 3.02
C PRO A 193 -2.27 -7.00 3.54
N PRO A 194 -1.75 -7.67 4.58
CA PRO A 194 -2.29 -8.96 5.05
C PRO A 194 -3.78 -8.94 5.37
N ASN A 195 -4.29 -7.83 5.92
CA ASN A 195 -5.68 -7.72 6.32
C ASN A 195 -6.64 -7.41 5.15
N PHE A 196 -6.15 -7.30 3.92
CA PHE A 196 -6.92 -6.89 2.74
C PHE A 196 -6.69 -7.81 1.53
N GLU A 197 -6.26 -9.05 1.78
CA GLU A 197 -5.95 -10.02 0.74
C GLU A 197 -7.14 -10.35 -0.19
N GLU A 198 -8.37 -10.15 0.27
CA GLU A 198 -9.59 -10.37 -0.51
C GLU A 198 -9.87 -9.28 -1.56
N TYR A 199 -9.27 -8.08 -1.42
CA TYR A 199 -9.53 -6.96 -2.32
C TYR A 199 -8.39 -6.80 -3.33
N PRO A 200 -8.65 -6.61 -4.63
CA PRO A 200 -7.60 -6.17 -5.55
C PRO A 200 -7.15 -4.76 -5.16
N VAL A 201 -5.85 -4.50 -5.26
CA VAL A 201 -5.26 -3.19 -5.01
C VAL A 201 -5.33 -2.37 -6.30
N GLU A 202 -5.94 -1.19 -6.18
CA GLU A 202 -6.04 -0.17 -7.20
C GLU A 202 -5.12 1.01 -6.86
N ILE A 203 -4.25 1.36 -7.80
CA ILE A 203 -3.34 2.49 -7.65
C ILE A 203 -4.02 3.76 -8.15
N ILE A 204 -4.19 4.73 -7.25
CA ILE A 204 -4.90 5.97 -7.52
C ILE A 204 -3.93 7.14 -7.66
N ASP A 205 -3.87 7.73 -8.86
CA ASP A 205 -3.41 9.12 -8.98
C ASP A 205 -4.52 10.03 -8.46
N LYS A 206 -4.34 10.53 -7.24
CA LYS A 206 -5.36 11.30 -6.53
C LYS A 206 -5.70 12.60 -7.27
N GLU A 207 -4.73 13.26 -7.87
CA GLU A 207 -4.95 14.53 -8.57
C GLU A 207 -5.74 14.30 -9.86
N ALA A 208 -5.31 13.33 -10.68
CA ALA A 208 -6.02 12.97 -11.91
C ALA A 208 -7.45 12.45 -11.61
N CYS A 209 -7.60 11.60 -10.59
CA CYS A 209 -8.91 11.10 -10.17
C CYS A 209 -9.85 12.23 -9.76
N MET A 210 -9.36 13.18 -8.95
CA MET A 210 -10.16 14.32 -8.51
C MET A 210 -10.57 15.24 -9.67
N GLN A 211 -9.71 15.41 -10.67
CA GLN A 211 -10.05 16.16 -11.88
C GLN A 211 -11.16 15.48 -12.69
N GLN A 212 -11.12 14.15 -12.80
CA GLN A 212 -12.07 13.36 -13.58
C GLN A 212 -13.43 13.19 -12.89
N HIS A 213 -13.45 12.83 -11.60
CA HIS A 213 -14.66 12.41 -10.90
C HIS A 213 -15.22 13.48 -9.95
N ARG A 214 -14.41 14.43 -9.48
CA ARG A 214 -14.78 15.44 -8.48
C ARG A 214 -15.41 14.86 -7.20
N ASP A 215 -15.05 13.62 -6.85
CA ASP A 215 -15.56 12.89 -5.69
C ASP A 215 -14.41 12.44 -4.79
N ILE A 216 -14.31 13.09 -3.63
CA ILE A 216 -13.26 12.81 -2.65
C ILE A 216 -13.38 11.39 -2.11
N SER A 217 -14.60 10.88 -1.89
CA SER A 217 -14.81 9.54 -1.34
C SER A 217 -14.34 8.46 -2.31
N ARG A 218 -14.50 8.70 -3.61
CA ARG A 218 -14.06 7.80 -4.66
C ARG A 218 -12.54 7.82 -4.85
N CYS A 219 -11.93 9.01 -4.75
CA CYS A 219 -10.49 9.22 -4.98
C CYS A 219 -9.63 9.14 -3.72
N ASN A 220 -10.21 8.84 -2.55
CA ASN A 220 -9.42 8.68 -1.34
C ASN A 220 -8.60 7.39 -1.40
N CYS A 221 -7.34 7.47 -0.97
CA CYS A 221 -6.37 6.40 -1.07
C CYS A 221 -5.34 6.51 0.05
N LEU A 222 -4.64 5.41 0.34
CA LEU A 222 -3.56 5.40 1.33
C LEU A 222 -2.43 6.35 0.93
N TRP A 223 -2.06 7.25 1.85
CA TRP A 223 -1.03 8.27 1.67
C TRP A 223 -0.02 8.26 2.83
N ASP A 224 1.02 9.08 2.71
CA ASP A 224 2.15 9.10 3.66
C ASP A 224 1.78 9.77 4.98
N VAL A 225 1.27 8.97 5.92
CA VAL A 225 0.86 9.45 7.25
C VAL A 225 2.02 9.95 8.11
N SER A 226 3.27 9.61 7.79
CA SER A 226 4.44 10.09 8.54
C SER A 226 4.60 11.62 8.44
N LYS A 227 4.09 12.22 7.36
CA LYS A 227 4.15 13.66 7.14
C LYS A 227 3.05 14.44 7.85
N ALA A 228 1.98 13.77 8.30
CA ALA A 228 0.85 14.40 8.99
C ALA A 228 1.28 15.08 10.31
N SER A 229 2.33 14.57 10.95
CA SER A 229 2.88 15.11 12.21
C SER A 229 3.56 16.47 12.04
N THR A 230 4.02 16.81 10.83
CA THR A 230 4.80 18.02 10.56
C THR A 230 3.93 19.26 10.34
N VAL A 231 2.69 19.08 9.88
CA VAL A 231 1.79 20.19 9.53
C VAL A 231 1.24 20.91 10.77
N TRP A 232 1.12 20.22 11.90
CA TRP A 232 0.70 20.83 13.17
C TRP A 232 1.78 21.69 13.83
N GLY A 233 3.05 21.57 13.45
CA GLY A 233 4.14 22.41 13.98
C GLY A 233 4.19 23.81 13.37
N PHE A 234 3.74 23.98 12.12
CA PHE A 234 3.82 25.26 11.41
C PHE A 234 2.64 26.20 11.67
N THR A 235 1.46 25.66 11.99
CA THR A 235 0.29 26.46 12.36
C THR A 235 0.42 27.06 13.76
N VAL A 236 0.99 26.33 14.73
CA VAL A 236 1.19 26.87 16.09
C VAL A 236 2.20 28.02 16.09
N TRP A 237 3.27 27.94 15.28
CA TRP A 237 4.24 29.03 15.17
C TRP A 237 3.66 30.30 14.53
N HIS A 238 2.78 30.19 13.53
CA HIS A 238 2.11 31.35 12.94
C HIS A 238 1.15 32.03 13.94
N TYR A 239 0.40 31.26 14.74
CA TYR A 239 -0.48 31.85 15.75
C TYR A 239 0.28 32.49 16.92
N VAL A 240 1.40 31.90 17.36
CA VAL A 240 2.22 32.48 18.44
C VAL A 240 2.90 33.79 17.99
N VAL A 241 3.40 33.87 16.76
CA VAL A 241 3.99 35.11 16.24
C VAL A 241 2.93 36.21 16.08
N ILE A 242 1.72 35.87 15.62
CA ILE A 242 0.63 36.86 15.49
C ILE A 242 0.16 37.38 16.87
N CYS A 243 0.09 36.53 17.90
CA CYS A 243 -0.26 36.98 19.25
C CYS A 243 0.82 37.86 19.90
N ILE A 244 2.10 37.60 19.67
CA ILE A 244 3.20 38.42 20.22
C ILE A 244 3.26 39.78 19.52
N VAL A 245 2.99 39.84 18.21
CA VAL A 245 2.98 41.12 17.47
C VAL A 245 1.80 42.01 17.90
N HIS A 246 0.61 41.45 18.18
CA HIS A 246 -0.49 42.26 18.73
C HIS A 246 -0.23 42.73 20.17
N ALA A 247 0.45 41.96 21.01
CA ALA A 247 0.76 42.39 22.38
C ALA A 247 1.84 43.50 22.47
N LEU A 248 2.60 43.74 21.40
CA LEU A 248 3.67 44.76 21.35
C LEU A 248 3.25 46.07 20.65
N VAL A 249 2.06 46.12 20.05
CA VAL A 249 1.51 47.34 19.42
C VAL A 249 0.63 48.14 20.42
N ASP A 250 0.30 47.56 21.58
CA ASP A 250 -0.49 48.19 22.64
C ASP A 250 0.34 48.60 23.89
N ILE A 251 1.63 48.94 23.73
CA ILE A 251 2.47 49.57 24.77
C ILE A 251 2.98 50.93 24.30
#